data_AF-A0A9E5K5I3-F1
#
_entry.id   AF-A0A9E5K5I3-F1
#
_cell.length_a   1.000
_cell.length_b   1.000
_cell.length_c   1.000
_cell.angle_alpha   90.00
_cell.angle_beta   90.00
_cell.angle_gamma   90.00
#
_symmetry.space_group_name_H-M   'P 1'
#
loop_
_entity.id
_entity.type
_entity.pdbx_description
1 polymer ?
#
loop_
_entity_poly.entity_id
_entity_poly.type
_entity_poly.pdbx_seq_one_letter_code
_entity_poly.pdbx_strand_id
1 'polypeptide(L)'
;MVATNMAPSIPMGGFGQLGAGGGFAGGAQWGNGGMANFGQMGANPRGDNRYQNNPIIQNYNVPNQPPTNDPLANANNDAQQQAGLPAQQGLQAQNKLSYQDLQNRKLNQKQALEENLKKASQKGQKIAAQHDKQLEAEAADEAGESFQYLIEEKISLARQKSALIQILNEEIDVTPFSIFNETVHAKFPLMGLRLKNSTKQPLPQGPVTVFENGAYAGDARLSDMQPEEERFISYAVDLSMEVKTEVKQSVGPEIRIQYLGDRVQAGYSSRQTKVYTIKNRGKLERTAVIEHPIRDDWKLAGDVKTLEQSRDLYRFQVAAPSMKTSSFEVPEEQPKIEPVAMLPLLDGKRSVLSGNPNHLGVELQLFTQVKPIELKSIVITKGMVAVASDLHESRSYKLISRSELDRKIILEHVVRPEWKLDDLVLKPVEGSTTLYRFPLELPKAKSVEKLIEETKSQVVQEKISTMDEGRIKGFLLHPAVKPAVKAAFQRTLDVKAALLETKRKLTEREKELKGITEDQTRLRANLQNVPATSAAYKRYLDKFDKQETQIELLQEEVRKLQVEEKSQQAEVDDVLSGISAE
;
A
#
# COMPACT_ATOMS: atom_id res chain seq x y z
N MET A 1 43.13 8.13 -38.79
CA MET A 1 43.59 7.46 -40.02
C MET A 1 42.92 6.10 -40.11
N VAL A 2 42.21 5.89 -41.21
CA VAL A 2 41.79 4.64 -41.88
C VAL A 2 40.95 3.62 -41.10
N ALA A 3 39.71 3.49 -41.57
CA ALA A 3 38.74 2.44 -41.30
C ALA A 3 38.98 1.20 -42.16
N THR A 4 38.52 0.02 -41.73
CA THR A 4 37.77 -0.91 -42.62
C THR A 4 36.95 -1.94 -41.82
N ASN A 5 35.66 -2.04 -42.16
CA ASN A 5 34.75 -3.17 -41.87
C ASN A 5 35.19 -4.43 -42.62
N MET A 6 34.84 -5.63 -42.12
CA MET A 6 34.17 -6.73 -42.86
C MET A 6 33.75 -7.87 -41.90
N ALA A 7 32.49 -8.31 -41.99
CA ALA A 7 31.99 -9.65 -41.61
C ALA A 7 31.96 -10.52 -42.91
N PRO A 8 31.47 -11.80 -42.98
CA PRO A 8 30.92 -12.73 -41.97
C PRO A 8 31.36 -14.23 -42.16
N SER A 9 30.66 -15.15 -41.48
CA SER A 9 30.28 -16.54 -41.89
C SER A 9 31.04 -17.80 -41.37
N ILE A 10 30.25 -18.61 -40.66
CA ILE A 10 30.12 -20.09 -40.47
C ILE A 10 31.08 -21.01 -41.26
N PRO A 11 31.48 -22.15 -40.66
CA PRO A 11 31.37 -23.41 -41.40
C PRO A 11 30.65 -24.53 -40.63
N MET A 12 29.74 -25.18 -41.36
CA MET A 12 29.25 -26.54 -41.17
C MET A 12 30.34 -27.55 -41.56
N GLY A 13 30.35 -28.70 -40.89
CA GLY A 13 31.07 -29.91 -41.32
C GLY A 13 30.46 -31.17 -40.71
N GLY A 14 29.66 -31.90 -41.50
CA GLY A 14 29.37 -33.34 -41.30
C GLY A 14 30.63 -34.18 -41.55
N PHE A 15 30.71 -35.48 -41.30
CA PHE A 15 29.83 -36.61 -41.60
C PHE A 15 30.42 -37.85 -40.87
N GLY A 16 29.63 -38.85 -40.46
CA GLY A 16 30.21 -40.11 -39.96
C GLY A 16 29.27 -41.11 -39.28
N GLN A 17 28.41 -41.70 -40.09
CA GLN A 17 27.42 -42.78 -39.87
C GLN A 17 27.91 -44.09 -39.21
N LEU A 18 27.07 -44.71 -38.37
CA LEU A 18 26.80 -46.15 -38.13
C LEU A 18 25.91 -46.23 -36.85
N GLY A 19 24.74 -46.87 -36.73
CA GLY A 19 24.05 -47.89 -37.52
C GLY A 19 23.69 -49.09 -36.61
N ALA A 20 22.50 -49.07 -35.99
CA ALA A 20 21.70 -50.20 -35.40
C ALA A 20 20.80 -49.62 -34.28
N GLY A 21 19.48 -49.83 -34.17
CA GLY A 21 18.61 -50.89 -34.66
C GLY A 21 18.00 -51.59 -33.43
N GLY A 22 16.76 -51.24 -33.04
CA GLY A 22 16.04 -51.92 -31.95
C GLY A 22 14.86 -51.10 -31.42
N GLY A 23 13.66 -51.34 -31.95
CA GLY A 23 12.41 -50.78 -31.45
C GLY A 23 11.75 -51.68 -30.40
N PHE A 24 10.91 -51.08 -29.55
CA PHE A 24 9.83 -51.79 -28.85
C PHE A 24 8.64 -50.84 -28.65
N ALA A 25 7.48 -51.29 -29.12
CA ALA A 25 6.17 -50.73 -28.89
C ALA A 25 5.57 -51.34 -27.61
N GLY A 26 4.67 -50.60 -26.95
CA GLY A 26 3.87 -51.12 -25.83
C GLY A 26 2.70 -50.20 -25.52
N GLY A 27 1.57 -50.43 -26.19
CA GLY A 27 0.27 -49.93 -25.75
C GLY A 27 -0.36 -50.87 -24.73
N ALA A 28 -1.14 -50.32 -23.80
CA ALA A 28 -2.12 -51.07 -23.04
C ALA A 28 -3.28 -50.16 -22.63
N GLN A 29 -4.45 -50.48 -23.18
CA GLN A 29 -5.77 -50.00 -22.83
C GLN A 29 -6.51 -51.20 -22.23
N TRP A 30 -7.04 -51.07 -21.01
CA TRP A 30 -8.13 -51.93 -20.50
C TRP A 30 -8.99 -51.09 -19.55
N GLY A 31 -10.29 -51.09 -19.81
CA GLY A 31 -11.32 -50.55 -18.92
C GLY A 31 -12.15 -51.67 -18.30
N ASN A 32 -12.71 -51.39 -17.13
CA ASN A 32 -13.99 -51.80 -16.54
C ASN A 32 -13.91 -51.35 -15.06
N GLY A 33 -14.88 -50.79 -14.35
CA GLY A 33 -16.32 -50.63 -14.49
C GLY A 33 -16.84 -50.49 -13.04
N GLY A 34 -17.74 -49.55 -12.75
CA GLY A 34 -18.25 -49.39 -11.38
C GLY A 34 -19.04 -48.10 -11.16
N MET A 35 -20.34 -48.18 -11.37
CA MET A 35 -21.34 -47.17 -11.04
C MET A 35 -21.43 -46.92 -9.52
N ALA A 36 -21.57 -45.66 -9.11
CA ALA A 36 -22.43 -45.27 -7.99
C ALA A 36 -22.84 -43.79 -8.12
N ASN A 37 -24.08 -43.53 -7.71
CA ASN A 37 -24.97 -42.46 -8.10
C ASN A 37 -25.16 -41.47 -6.95
N PHE A 38 -25.02 -40.16 -7.19
CA PHE A 38 -25.62 -39.02 -6.47
C PHE A 38 -25.44 -37.83 -7.43
N GLY A 39 -26.45 -37.16 -7.97
CA GLY A 39 -27.75 -36.81 -7.42
C GLY A 39 -27.77 -35.29 -7.23
N GLN A 40 -28.66 -34.61 -7.95
CA GLN A 40 -29.10 -33.21 -7.74
C GLN A 40 -28.39 -32.09 -8.53
N MET A 41 -28.67 -32.02 -9.84
CA MET A 41 -28.78 -30.74 -10.54
C MET A 41 -30.28 -30.41 -10.68
N GLY A 42 -30.74 -29.50 -9.83
CA GLY A 42 -32.09 -28.94 -9.87
C GLY A 42 -32.11 -27.68 -10.74
N ALA A 43 -32.98 -27.71 -11.74
CA ALA A 43 -33.32 -26.61 -12.62
C ALA A 43 -33.84 -25.38 -11.86
N ASN A 44 -33.46 -24.19 -12.33
CA ASN A 44 -34.20 -22.96 -12.06
C ASN A 44 -35.05 -22.61 -13.30
N PRO A 45 -36.39 -22.49 -13.16
CA PRO A 45 -37.28 -22.17 -14.27
C PRO A 45 -37.32 -20.66 -14.54
N ARG A 46 -37.43 -20.35 -15.83
CA ARG A 46 -37.89 -19.06 -16.36
C ARG A 46 -39.31 -18.77 -15.87
N GLY A 47 -39.54 -17.54 -15.44
CA GLY A 47 -40.85 -16.96 -15.16
C GLY A 47 -40.80 -15.44 -15.30
N ASP A 48 -41.62 -14.93 -16.19
CA ASP A 48 -41.78 -13.53 -16.58
C ASP A 48 -42.35 -12.62 -15.47
N ASN A 49 -41.97 -11.34 -15.52
CA ASN A 49 -42.76 -10.12 -15.21
C ASN A 49 -41.77 -8.94 -15.16
N ARG A 50 -41.58 -8.11 -16.20
CA ARG A 50 -42.49 -7.09 -16.75
C ARG A 50 -43.22 -6.27 -15.68
N TYR A 51 -42.56 -5.23 -15.18
CA TYR A 51 -43.19 -3.93 -14.90
C TYR A 51 -42.24 -2.81 -15.33
N GLN A 52 -42.52 -2.26 -16.51
CA GLN A 52 -42.01 -0.97 -16.97
C GLN A 52 -42.74 0.13 -16.21
N ASN A 53 -41.99 1.09 -15.66
CA ASN A 53 -42.52 2.42 -15.37
C ASN A 53 -41.56 3.45 -15.95
N ASN A 54 -42.16 4.38 -16.69
CA ASN A 54 -41.58 5.28 -17.68
C ASN A 54 -41.55 6.70 -17.06
N PRO A 55 -40.43 7.44 -17.10
CA PRO A 55 -40.49 8.89 -17.03
C PRO A 55 -40.22 9.50 -18.41
N ILE A 56 -41.18 10.31 -18.86
CA ILE A 56 -41.13 11.10 -20.09
C ILE A 56 -40.11 12.23 -19.90
N ILE A 57 -39.01 12.22 -20.64
CA ILE A 57 -38.26 13.43 -21.02
C ILE A 57 -37.85 13.28 -22.49
N GLN A 58 -38.38 14.18 -23.33
CA GLN A 58 -37.99 14.38 -24.71
C GLN A 58 -36.67 15.15 -24.75
N ASN A 59 -35.68 14.65 -25.48
CA ASN A 59 -34.57 15.48 -25.94
C ASN A 59 -34.09 15.00 -27.32
N TYR A 60 -34.20 15.90 -28.30
CA TYR A 60 -33.66 15.76 -29.64
C TYR A 60 -32.16 16.05 -29.62
N ASN A 61 -31.37 15.24 -30.31
CA ASN A 61 -29.94 15.44 -30.49
C ASN A 61 -29.65 15.63 -32.00
N VAL A 62 -29.03 16.74 -32.38
CA VAL A 62 -28.44 16.96 -33.71
C VAL A 62 -27.01 17.48 -33.52
N PRO A 63 -26.01 17.02 -34.29
CA PRO A 63 -24.60 17.33 -34.05
C PRO A 63 -24.18 18.66 -34.68
N ASN A 64 -23.22 19.36 -34.04
CA ASN A 64 -22.71 20.65 -34.51
C ASN A 64 -21.22 20.54 -34.91
N GLN A 65 -20.93 20.82 -36.18
CA GLN A 65 -19.61 21.23 -36.71
C GLN A 65 -19.82 22.41 -37.67
N PRO A 66 -18.91 23.40 -37.72
CA PRO A 66 -19.15 24.68 -38.37
C PRO A 66 -18.66 24.71 -39.82
N PRO A 67 -19.26 25.57 -40.67
CA PRO A 67 -18.59 26.02 -41.89
C PRO A 67 -18.29 27.52 -41.87
N THR A 68 -17.07 27.83 -42.26
CA THR A 68 -16.55 29.11 -42.72
C THR A 68 -17.10 29.44 -44.11
N ASN A 69 -17.46 30.72 -44.35
CA ASN A 69 -17.06 31.55 -45.51
C ASN A 69 -18.11 32.62 -45.87
N ASP A 70 -17.62 33.85 -46.00
CA ASP A 70 -18.09 34.98 -46.82
C ASP A 70 -16.90 35.30 -47.77
N PRO A 71 -16.96 36.03 -48.91
CA PRO A 71 -18.03 36.91 -49.40
C PRO A 71 -18.23 36.96 -50.96
N LEU A 72 -19.15 37.84 -51.39
CA LEU A 72 -19.30 38.44 -52.74
C LEU A 72 -19.89 37.58 -53.88
N ALA A 73 -21.19 37.77 -54.17
CA ALA A 73 -21.70 37.78 -55.56
C ALA A 73 -23.13 38.38 -55.66
N ASN A 74 -23.25 39.39 -56.53
CA ASN A 74 -24.43 39.79 -57.32
C ASN A 74 -25.76 40.20 -56.64
N ALA A 75 -26.03 41.51 -56.70
CA ALA A 75 -27.27 42.02 -57.28
C ALA A 75 -27.06 43.46 -57.81
N ASN A 76 -26.92 43.60 -59.13
CA ASN A 76 -27.12 44.84 -59.86
C ASN A 76 -28.53 44.83 -60.47
N ASN A 77 -29.06 46.05 -60.66
CA ASN A 77 -30.28 46.47 -61.38
C ASN A 77 -31.49 46.73 -60.49
N ASP A 78 -31.68 47.99 -60.11
CA ASP A 78 -32.66 48.83 -60.81
C ASP A 78 -32.42 50.31 -60.46
N ALA A 79 -32.03 51.07 -61.47
CA ALA A 79 -32.05 52.52 -61.47
C ALA A 79 -33.05 52.96 -62.52
N GLN A 80 -34.01 53.82 -62.15
CA GLN A 80 -34.32 55.01 -62.94
C GLN A 80 -35.39 55.91 -62.29
N GLN A 81 -35.15 57.22 -62.44
CA GLN A 81 -36.04 58.39 -62.34
C GLN A 81 -36.17 58.99 -60.92
N GLN A 82 -35.89 60.28 -60.68
CA GLN A 82 -36.07 61.47 -61.52
C GLN A 82 -35.07 62.58 -61.16
N ALA A 83 -34.62 63.31 -62.19
CA ALA A 83 -33.71 64.44 -62.13
C ALA A 83 -34.45 65.77 -61.93
N GLY A 84 -33.78 66.76 -61.31
CA GLY A 84 -34.22 68.15 -61.28
C GLY A 84 -33.27 69.09 -60.52
N LEU A 85 -32.23 69.58 -61.21
CA LEU A 85 -31.42 70.72 -60.78
C LEU A 85 -31.04 71.57 -62.02
N PRO A 86 -31.23 72.88 -61.99
CA PRO A 86 -30.44 73.83 -62.77
C PRO A 86 -29.41 74.56 -61.89
N ALA A 87 -28.39 75.09 -62.56
CA ALA A 87 -27.10 75.50 -62.03
C ALA A 87 -27.00 76.96 -61.51
N GLN A 88 -26.03 77.15 -60.60
CA GLN A 88 -25.11 78.28 -60.37
C GLN A 88 -25.63 79.70 -60.07
N GLN A 89 -25.29 80.24 -58.88
CA GLN A 89 -24.27 81.30 -58.68
C GLN A 89 -24.14 81.70 -57.19
N GLY A 90 -22.90 81.86 -56.71
CA GLY A 90 -22.59 82.53 -55.42
C GLY A 90 -21.50 81.85 -54.58
N LEU A 91 -20.22 82.06 -54.90
CA LEU A 91 -19.10 81.81 -53.98
C LEU A 91 -19.09 82.87 -52.87
N GLN A 92 -18.86 82.47 -51.61
CA GLN A 92 -18.10 83.29 -50.65
C GLN A 92 -17.44 82.45 -49.52
N ALA A 93 -16.11 82.52 -49.54
CA ALA A 93 -15.14 82.52 -48.43
C ALA A 93 -14.96 81.28 -47.51
N GLN A 94 -13.76 80.73 -47.62
CA GLN A 94 -13.10 79.77 -46.74
C GLN A 94 -12.92 80.32 -45.31
N ASN A 95 -13.34 79.57 -44.28
CA ASN A 95 -12.94 79.80 -42.89
C ASN A 95 -11.91 78.75 -42.46
N LYS A 96 -10.62 78.99 -42.75
CA LYS A 96 -9.52 78.30 -42.07
C LYS A 96 -9.07 79.19 -40.91
N LEU A 97 -9.28 78.73 -39.67
CA LEU A 97 -8.78 79.41 -38.47
C LEU A 97 -7.27 79.64 -38.58
N SER A 98 -6.80 80.86 -38.29
CA SER A 98 -5.37 81.14 -38.30
C SER A 98 -4.68 80.46 -37.12
N TYR A 99 -3.38 80.18 -37.24
CA TYR A 99 -2.59 79.60 -36.15
C TYR A 99 -2.61 80.47 -34.88
N GLN A 100 -2.71 81.79 -35.04
CA GLN A 100 -2.83 82.72 -33.92
C GLN A 100 -4.19 82.60 -33.22
N ASP A 101 -5.27 82.34 -33.95
CA ASP A 101 -6.61 82.12 -33.37
C ASP A 101 -6.68 80.82 -32.55
N LEU A 102 -5.95 79.79 -33.00
CA LEU A 102 -5.83 78.51 -32.28
C LEU A 102 -5.02 78.64 -30.99
N GLN A 103 -3.95 79.44 -30.99
CA GLN A 103 -3.15 79.70 -29.79
C GLN A 103 -3.92 80.55 -28.77
N ASN A 104 -4.62 81.59 -29.22
CA ASN A 104 -5.47 82.40 -28.35
C ASN A 104 -6.60 81.57 -27.72
N ARG A 105 -7.17 80.62 -28.47
CA ARG A 105 -8.22 79.74 -27.95
C ARG A 105 -7.69 78.74 -26.90
N LYS A 106 -6.46 78.23 -27.07
CA LYS A 106 -5.78 77.41 -26.05
C LYS A 106 -5.43 78.20 -24.79
N LEU A 107 -4.96 79.43 -24.95
CA LEU A 107 -4.64 80.30 -23.82
C LEU A 107 -5.89 80.66 -23.01
N ASN A 108 -6.98 81.02 -23.70
CA ASN A 108 -8.26 81.33 -23.06
C ASN A 108 -8.88 80.11 -22.37
N GLN A 109 -8.74 78.90 -22.94
CA GLN A 109 -9.16 77.67 -22.26
C GLN A 109 -8.34 77.38 -21.01
N LYS A 110 -7.02 77.61 -21.05
CA LYS A 110 -6.15 77.41 -19.88
C LYS A 110 -6.47 78.41 -18.77
N GLN A 111 -6.68 79.68 -19.11
CA GLN A 111 -7.08 80.71 -18.15
C GLN A 111 -8.46 80.43 -17.54
N ALA A 112 -9.43 80.00 -18.35
CA ALA A 112 -10.75 79.61 -17.85
C ALA A 112 -10.69 78.38 -16.93
N LEU A 113 -9.81 77.40 -17.22
CA LEU A 113 -9.60 76.23 -16.36
C LEU A 113 -8.97 76.62 -15.03
N GLU A 114 -7.94 77.48 -15.04
CA GLU A 114 -7.28 77.98 -13.81
C GLU A 114 -8.23 78.82 -12.94
N GLU A 115 -9.09 79.63 -13.56
CA GLU A 115 -10.11 80.41 -12.84
C GLU A 115 -11.18 79.50 -12.21
N ASN A 116 -11.59 78.45 -12.93
CA ASN A 116 -12.52 77.44 -12.42
C ASN A 116 -11.91 76.59 -11.30
N LEU A 117 -10.62 76.24 -11.39
CA LEU A 117 -9.88 75.54 -10.33
C LEU A 117 -9.74 76.40 -9.08
N LYS A 118 -9.49 77.72 -9.22
CA LYS A 118 -9.47 78.65 -8.08
C LYS A 118 -10.86 78.82 -7.44
N LYS A 119 -11.92 78.92 -8.25
CA LYS A 119 -13.31 78.98 -7.77
C LYS A 119 -13.72 77.67 -7.07
N ALA A 120 -13.29 76.51 -7.57
CA ALA A 120 -13.53 75.20 -6.95
C ALA A 120 -12.75 75.03 -5.64
N SER A 121 -11.49 75.45 -5.60
CA SER A 121 -10.65 75.42 -4.38
C SER A 121 -11.19 76.35 -3.29
N GLN A 122 -11.64 77.56 -3.62
CA GLN A 122 -12.27 78.47 -2.66
C GLN A 122 -13.64 77.97 -2.17
N LYS A 123 -14.38 77.20 -2.99
CA LYS A 123 -15.60 76.51 -2.57
C LYS A 123 -15.28 75.35 -1.63
N GLY A 124 -14.27 74.55 -1.94
CA GLY A 124 -13.78 73.45 -1.10
C GLY A 124 -13.24 73.93 0.26
N GLN A 125 -12.51 75.05 0.29
CA GLN A 125 -12.02 75.64 1.55
C GLN A 125 -13.14 76.24 2.41
N LYS A 126 -14.21 76.76 1.81
CA LYS A 126 -15.41 77.24 2.55
C LYS A 126 -16.28 76.10 3.08
N ILE A 127 -16.26 74.94 2.43
CA ILE A 127 -16.96 73.72 2.87
C ILE A 127 -16.15 73.04 4.00
N ALA A 128 -14.83 72.97 3.88
CA ALA A 128 -13.95 72.43 4.92
C ALA A 128 -13.98 73.25 6.23
N ALA A 129 -14.14 74.58 6.15
CA ALA A 129 -14.21 75.46 7.33
C ALA A 129 -15.57 75.43 8.06
N GLN A 130 -16.59 74.75 7.53
CA GLN A 130 -17.91 74.61 8.17
C GLN A 130 -18.10 73.27 8.91
N HIS A 131 -17.16 72.33 8.80
CA HIS A 131 -17.30 70.97 9.33
C HIS A 131 -16.64 70.71 10.71
N ASP A 132 -16.10 71.73 11.37
CA ASP A 132 -15.36 71.61 12.64
C ASP A 132 -16.19 71.93 13.90
N LYS A 133 -17.49 71.62 13.90
CA LYS A 133 -18.29 71.65 15.14
C LYS A 133 -19.12 70.38 15.29
N GLN A 134 -18.59 69.50 16.17
CA GLN A 134 -19.27 68.55 17.05
C GLN A 134 -20.60 67.96 16.57
N LEU A 135 -20.66 66.64 16.43
CA LEU A 135 -21.61 65.83 17.20
C LEU A 135 -21.23 64.35 17.17
N GLU A 136 -21.65 63.70 18.23
CA GLU A 136 -21.16 62.45 18.81
C GLU A 136 -21.55 61.20 18.02
N ALA A 137 -20.85 60.11 18.34
CA ALA A 137 -21.09 58.77 17.84
C ALA A 137 -22.53 58.32 18.06
N GLU A 138 -23.16 57.82 17.00
CA GLU A 138 -24.25 56.85 17.10
C GLU A 138 -23.90 55.63 16.24
N ALA A 139 -24.09 54.47 16.88
CA ALA A 139 -23.71 53.17 16.41
C ALA A 139 -24.42 52.81 15.09
N ALA A 140 -23.74 52.04 14.26
CA ALA A 140 -24.35 51.31 13.18
C ALA A 140 -25.47 50.42 13.76
N ASP A 141 -26.72 50.68 13.39
CA ASP A 141 -27.80 49.72 13.56
C ASP A 141 -27.48 48.50 12.67
N GLU A 142 -27.12 47.39 13.30
CA GLU A 142 -27.21 46.06 12.69
C GLU A 142 -28.69 45.77 12.40
N ALA A 143 -29.18 46.23 11.26
CA ALA A 143 -30.23 45.50 10.56
C ALA A 143 -29.64 44.13 10.20
N GLY A 144 -30.41 43.04 10.37
CA GLY A 144 -29.96 41.64 10.22
C GLY A 144 -29.38 41.26 8.83
N GLU A 145 -29.80 40.14 8.22
CA GLU A 145 -29.23 39.61 6.95
C GLU A 145 -29.34 40.53 5.69
N SER A 146 -29.67 41.82 5.86
CA SER A 146 -29.79 42.84 4.81
C SER A 146 -28.92 44.06 5.12
N PHE A 147 -28.09 44.49 4.17
CA PHE A 147 -27.26 45.70 4.29
C PHE A 147 -27.86 46.89 3.55
N GLN A 148 -27.67 48.10 4.09
CA GLN A 148 -28.12 49.37 3.51
C GLN A 148 -26.91 50.26 3.21
N TYR A 149 -26.87 50.85 2.00
CA TYR A 149 -25.94 51.93 1.70
C TYR A 149 -26.59 53.27 2.02
N LEU A 150 -25.99 54.00 2.96
CA LEU A 150 -26.40 55.36 3.27
C LEU A 150 -25.69 56.33 2.32
N ILE A 151 -26.45 57.02 1.47
CA ILE A 151 -25.91 58.10 0.65
C ILE A 151 -26.01 59.40 1.46
N GLU A 152 -24.88 59.89 1.97
CA GLU A 152 -24.83 61.09 2.83
C GLU A 152 -25.28 62.35 2.08
N GLU A 153 -25.03 62.43 0.77
CA GLU A 153 -25.40 63.58 -0.04
C GLU A 153 -26.88 63.54 -0.48
N LYS A 154 -27.59 64.66 -0.27
CA LYS A 154 -28.99 64.78 -0.72
C LYS A 154 -29.07 64.85 -2.25
N ILE A 155 -29.79 63.90 -2.85
CA ILE A 155 -30.00 63.84 -4.30
C ILE A 155 -31.37 64.44 -4.65
N SER A 156 -31.39 65.41 -5.58
CA SER A 156 -32.63 66.00 -6.12
C SER A 156 -32.82 65.61 -7.58
N LEU A 157 -33.96 64.99 -7.91
CA LEU A 157 -34.27 64.51 -9.26
C LEU A 157 -35.58 65.15 -9.75
N ALA A 158 -35.49 65.96 -10.81
CA ALA A 158 -36.66 66.60 -11.40
C ALA A 158 -37.63 65.58 -12.03
N ARG A 159 -38.91 65.95 -12.15
CA ARG A 159 -39.95 65.13 -12.76
C ARG A 159 -39.52 64.65 -14.16
N GLN A 160 -39.73 63.36 -14.45
CA GLN A 160 -39.37 62.70 -15.73
C GLN A 160 -37.87 62.73 -16.06
N LYS A 161 -37.00 62.80 -15.04
CA LYS A 161 -35.55 62.61 -15.19
C LYS A 161 -35.11 61.32 -14.49
N SER A 162 -33.97 60.80 -14.91
CA SER A 162 -33.29 59.64 -14.31
C SER A 162 -31.88 60.05 -13.88
N ALA A 163 -31.40 59.50 -12.78
CA ALA A 163 -30.01 59.67 -12.32
C ALA A 163 -29.38 58.29 -12.11
N LEU A 164 -28.12 58.15 -12.53
CA LEU A 164 -27.26 57.06 -12.11
C LEU A 164 -26.59 57.49 -10.82
N ILE A 165 -26.86 56.77 -9.74
CA ILE A 165 -26.32 57.09 -8.42
C ILE A 165 -25.21 56.09 -8.14
N GLN A 166 -24.00 56.61 -7.90
CA GLN A 166 -22.91 55.78 -7.44
C GLN A 166 -23.13 55.50 -5.95
N ILE A 167 -23.32 54.22 -5.64
CA ILE A 167 -23.67 53.77 -4.29
C ILE A 167 -22.41 53.70 -3.39
N LEU A 168 -21.26 53.38 -3.99
CA LEU A 168 -19.97 53.31 -3.32
C LEU A 168 -18.88 53.79 -4.29
N ASN A 169 -18.01 54.69 -3.81
CA ASN A 169 -16.86 55.21 -4.55
C ASN A 169 -15.64 55.28 -3.63
N GLU A 170 -15.13 54.11 -3.24
CA GLU A 170 -14.00 54.01 -2.35
C GLU A 170 -12.87 53.20 -3.00
N GLU A 171 -11.64 53.54 -2.62
CA GLU A 171 -10.47 52.76 -3.01
C GLU A 171 -10.41 51.48 -2.16
N ILE A 172 -10.10 50.37 -2.82
CA ILE A 172 -9.91 49.08 -2.17
C ILE A 172 -8.49 48.57 -2.38
N ASP A 173 -7.97 47.87 -1.38
CA ASP A 173 -6.65 47.27 -1.43
C ASP A 173 -6.66 46.08 -2.40
N VAL A 174 -5.78 46.15 -3.42
CA VAL A 174 -5.68 45.12 -4.46
C VAL A 174 -4.23 44.74 -4.69
N THR A 175 -3.95 43.43 -4.67
CA THR A 175 -2.64 42.89 -5.06
C THR A 175 -2.77 41.99 -6.28
N PRO A 176 -2.05 42.26 -7.39
CA PRO A 176 -2.13 41.44 -8.60
C PRO A 176 -1.34 40.13 -8.45
N PHE A 177 -1.94 39.05 -8.94
CA PHE A 177 -1.35 37.70 -8.98
C PHE A 177 -1.67 36.99 -10.29
N SER A 178 -0.86 36.00 -10.64
CA SER A 178 -1.20 35.02 -11.67
C SER A 178 -1.54 33.69 -11.00
N ILE A 179 -2.81 33.34 -10.95
CA ILE A 179 -3.35 32.18 -10.23
C ILE A 179 -3.30 30.96 -11.13
N PHE A 180 -2.52 29.95 -10.76
CA PHE A 180 -2.43 28.68 -11.48
C PHE A 180 -3.22 27.60 -10.75
N ASN A 181 -4.23 27.05 -11.43
CA ASN A 181 -4.93 25.85 -11.01
C ASN A 181 -5.02 24.90 -12.19
N GLU A 182 -4.38 23.73 -12.09
CA GLU A 182 -4.26 22.77 -13.20
C GLU A 182 -5.62 22.22 -13.65
N THR A 183 -6.60 22.13 -12.74
CA THR A 183 -7.95 21.64 -13.06
C THR A 183 -8.77 22.67 -13.85
N VAL A 184 -8.49 23.96 -13.65
CA VAL A 184 -9.15 25.07 -14.34
C VAL A 184 -8.49 25.31 -15.70
N HIS A 185 -7.15 25.38 -15.72
CA HIS A 185 -6.39 25.47 -16.96
C HIS A 185 -5.03 24.80 -16.80
N ALA A 186 -4.82 23.72 -17.56
CA ALA A 186 -3.64 22.84 -17.43
C ALA A 186 -2.27 23.47 -17.78
N LYS A 187 -2.22 24.73 -18.24
CA LYS A 187 -1.04 25.30 -18.89
C LYS A 187 -0.83 26.78 -18.58
N PHE A 188 -1.86 27.59 -18.75
CA PHE A 188 -1.79 29.03 -18.55
C PHE A 188 -2.46 29.37 -17.23
N PRO A 189 -1.82 30.15 -16.35
CA PRO A 189 -2.47 30.70 -15.17
C PRO A 189 -3.50 31.73 -15.59
N LEU A 190 -4.38 32.09 -14.66
CA LEU A 190 -5.32 33.19 -14.80
C LEU A 190 -4.73 34.45 -14.18
N MET A 191 -4.82 35.58 -14.87
CA MET A 191 -4.58 36.89 -14.27
C MET A 191 -5.67 37.13 -13.22
N GLY A 192 -5.24 37.43 -12.01
CA GLY A 192 -6.11 37.59 -10.86
C GLY A 192 -5.66 38.68 -9.92
N LEU A 193 -6.54 38.99 -8.99
CA LEU A 193 -6.39 40.04 -8.00
C LEU A 193 -6.75 39.44 -6.64
N ARG A 194 -5.94 39.67 -5.62
CA ARG A 194 -6.34 39.53 -4.21
C ARG A 194 -6.93 40.87 -3.79
N LEU A 195 -8.25 40.90 -3.63
CA LEU A 195 -8.97 42.08 -3.17
C LEU A 195 -9.18 41.96 -1.68
N LYS A 196 -8.94 43.05 -0.96
CA LYS A 196 -9.40 43.22 0.41
C LYS A 196 -10.49 44.29 0.40
N ASN A 197 -11.65 43.98 0.99
CA ASN A 197 -12.69 44.98 1.19
C ASN A 197 -12.27 45.91 2.35
N SER A 198 -11.49 46.93 2.05
CA SER A 198 -11.08 47.97 3.02
C SER A 198 -12.17 49.02 3.27
N THR A 199 -13.34 48.88 2.63
CA THR A 199 -14.48 49.78 2.86
C THR A 199 -15.22 49.37 4.15
N LYS A 200 -15.98 50.30 4.72
CA LYS A 200 -16.81 50.01 5.90
C LYS A 200 -18.14 49.33 5.55
N GLN A 201 -18.41 49.10 4.27
CA GLN A 201 -19.66 48.56 3.76
C GLN A 201 -19.44 47.20 3.11
N PRO A 202 -20.45 46.30 3.11
CA PRO A 202 -20.40 45.09 2.31
C PRO A 202 -20.28 45.42 0.82
N LEU A 203 -19.55 44.61 0.06
CA LEU A 203 -19.52 44.66 -1.41
C LEU A 203 -20.46 43.58 -1.96
N PRO A 204 -21.44 43.94 -2.81
CA PRO A 204 -22.39 42.98 -3.32
C PRO A 204 -21.77 42.16 -4.45
N GLN A 205 -22.20 40.91 -4.61
CA GLN A 205 -21.82 40.09 -5.75
C GLN A 205 -22.24 40.74 -7.08
N GLY A 206 -21.41 40.62 -8.10
CA GLY A 206 -21.69 41.23 -9.39
C GLY A 206 -20.58 41.05 -10.42
N PRO A 207 -20.85 41.37 -11.69
CA PRO A 207 -19.81 41.43 -12.71
C PRO A 207 -18.85 42.59 -12.40
N VAL A 208 -17.57 42.36 -12.62
CA VAL A 208 -16.50 43.36 -12.45
C VAL A 208 -15.74 43.46 -13.76
N THR A 209 -15.63 44.65 -14.32
CA THR A 209 -14.75 44.91 -15.47
C THR A 209 -13.44 45.49 -14.96
N VAL A 210 -12.33 44.88 -15.35
CA VAL A 210 -10.98 45.28 -14.93
C VAL A 210 -10.34 46.12 -16.03
N PHE A 211 -9.86 47.30 -15.65
CA PHE A 211 -9.05 48.17 -16.50
C PHE A 211 -7.63 48.26 -15.96
N GLU A 212 -6.64 48.01 -16.80
CA GLU A 212 -5.22 48.15 -16.47
C GLU A 212 -4.61 49.25 -17.36
N ASN A 213 -4.01 50.28 -16.76
CA ASN A 213 -3.45 51.44 -17.48
C ASN A 213 -4.44 52.12 -18.45
N GLY A 214 -5.73 52.17 -18.09
CA GLY A 214 -6.79 52.75 -18.91
C GLY A 214 -7.25 51.89 -20.10
N ALA A 215 -6.71 50.68 -20.26
CA ALA A 215 -7.14 49.71 -21.25
C ALA A 215 -7.98 48.61 -20.59
N TYR A 216 -8.97 48.09 -21.33
CA TYR A 216 -9.75 46.93 -20.90
C TYR A 216 -8.84 45.71 -20.77
N ALA A 217 -8.81 45.10 -19.58
CA ALA A 217 -7.97 43.95 -19.27
C ALA A 217 -8.76 42.64 -19.21
N GLY A 218 -10.03 42.69 -18.79
CA GLY A 218 -10.91 41.53 -18.74
C GLY A 218 -12.13 41.74 -17.84
N ASP A 219 -12.91 40.68 -17.69
CA ASP A 219 -14.10 40.65 -16.85
C ASP A 219 -13.96 39.55 -15.79
N ALA A 220 -14.42 39.84 -14.58
CA ALA A 220 -14.45 38.93 -13.44
C ALA A 220 -15.87 38.90 -12.83
N ARG A 221 -16.06 37.97 -11.89
CA ARG A 221 -17.23 37.93 -11.04
C ARG A 221 -16.81 38.11 -9.59
N LEU A 222 -17.34 39.14 -8.95
CA LEU A 222 -17.24 39.33 -7.51
C LEU A 222 -18.35 38.54 -6.82
N SER A 223 -18.01 37.90 -5.70
CA SER A 223 -18.98 37.31 -4.77
C SER A 223 -19.15 38.26 -3.59
N ASP A 224 -20.21 38.14 -2.79
CA ASP A 224 -20.46 39.05 -1.66
C ASP A 224 -19.28 39.07 -0.68
N MET A 225 -18.77 40.26 -0.34
CA MET A 225 -17.62 40.44 0.55
C MET A 225 -17.98 41.35 1.72
N GLN A 226 -17.74 40.88 2.95
CA GLN A 226 -17.90 41.70 4.15
C GLN A 226 -16.73 42.68 4.31
N PRO A 227 -16.87 43.74 5.13
CA PRO A 227 -15.74 44.59 5.50
C PRO A 227 -14.56 43.77 6.04
N GLU A 228 -13.34 44.16 5.68
CA GLU A 228 -12.07 43.50 5.96
C GLU A 228 -11.89 42.09 5.35
N GLU A 229 -12.88 41.56 4.64
CA GLU A 229 -12.76 40.25 3.97
C GLU A 229 -11.80 40.33 2.77
N GLU A 230 -11.02 39.28 2.57
CA GLU A 230 -10.11 39.13 1.44
C GLU A 230 -10.53 38.00 0.51
N ARG A 231 -10.41 38.22 -0.80
CA ARG A 231 -10.76 37.21 -1.80
C ARG A 231 -9.93 37.31 -3.07
N PHE A 232 -9.65 36.17 -3.68
CA PHE A 232 -9.08 36.10 -5.01
C PHE A 232 -10.17 36.13 -6.08
N ILE A 233 -10.01 36.96 -7.10
CA ILE A 233 -10.79 36.89 -8.35
C ILE A 233 -9.85 36.74 -9.53
N SER A 234 -10.30 36.08 -10.58
CA SER A 234 -9.61 35.99 -11.87
C SER A 234 -10.42 36.71 -12.94
N TYR A 235 -9.74 37.36 -13.89
CA TYR A 235 -10.38 38.19 -14.93
C TYR A 235 -9.91 37.90 -16.36
N ALA A 236 -8.76 37.25 -16.54
CA ALA A 236 -8.22 36.91 -17.85
C ALA A 236 -7.29 35.70 -17.78
N VAL A 237 -6.97 35.10 -18.93
CA VAL A 237 -5.90 34.09 -19.04
C VAL A 237 -4.55 34.79 -19.21
N ASP A 238 -3.57 34.44 -18.39
CA ASP A 238 -2.21 34.97 -18.48
C ASP A 238 -1.41 34.25 -19.59
N LEU A 239 -1.53 34.74 -20.82
CA LEU A 239 -0.80 34.20 -21.97
C LEU A 239 0.72 34.46 -21.92
N SER A 240 1.17 35.34 -21.02
CA SER A 240 2.59 35.67 -20.88
C SER A 240 3.33 34.67 -19.99
N MET A 241 2.62 33.85 -19.21
CA MET A 241 3.20 32.87 -18.29
C MET A 241 2.70 31.46 -18.59
N GLU A 242 3.59 30.49 -18.60
CA GLU A 242 3.28 29.08 -18.84
C GLU A 242 3.76 28.25 -17.66
N VAL A 243 2.91 27.37 -17.15
CA VAL A 243 3.26 26.45 -16.06
C VAL A 243 3.28 25.03 -16.61
N LYS A 244 4.40 24.34 -16.39
CA LYS A 244 4.54 22.91 -16.65
C LYS A 244 4.57 22.17 -15.33
N THR A 245 3.72 21.16 -15.17
CA THR A 245 3.68 20.27 -14.02
C THR A 245 4.44 18.98 -14.34
N GLU A 246 5.25 18.52 -13.40
CA GLU A 246 5.88 17.20 -13.44
C GLU A 246 5.70 16.52 -12.09
N VAL A 247 5.41 15.23 -12.09
CA VAL A 247 5.28 14.44 -10.86
C VAL A 247 6.44 13.48 -10.76
N LYS A 248 7.22 13.60 -9.69
CA LYS A 248 8.25 12.63 -9.32
C LYS A 248 7.77 11.83 -8.13
N GLN A 249 7.99 10.53 -8.15
CA GLN A 249 7.65 9.65 -7.05
C GLN A 249 8.91 8.97 -6.53
N SER A 250 9.03 8.86 -5.22
CA SER A 250 10.12 8.17 -4.55
C SER A 250 9.63 7.50 -3.27
N VAL A 251 10.38 6.49 -2.84
CA VAL A 251 10.20 5.88 -1.52
C VAL A 251 11.04 6.66 -0.52
N GLY A 252 10.44 6.97 0.63
CA GLY A 252 11.08 7.62 1.75
C GLY A 252 12.34 6.89 2.22
N PRO A 253 13.21 7.58 2.99
CA PRO A 253 14.50 7.01 3.41
C PRO A 253 14.38 5.85 4.40
N GLU A 254 13.27 5.79 5.15
CA GLU A 254 12.99 4.75 6.13
C GLU A 254 11.99 3.72 5.59
N ILE A 255 12.33 2.44 5.74
CA ILE A 255 11.49 1.29 5.40
C ILE A 255 11.39 0.38 6.63
N ARG A 256 10.16 0.11 7.06
CA ARG A 256 9.85 -0.86 8.10
C ARG A 256 9.56 -2.21 7.46
N ILE A 257 10.22 -3.27 7.92
CA ILE A 257 9.97 -4.64 7.45
C ILE A 257 9.48 -5.45 8.64
N GLN A 258 8.25 -5.93 8.59
CA GLN A 258 7.60 -6.66 9.67
C GLN A 258 7.51 -8.14 9.33
N TYR A 259 8.21 -8.98 10.09
CA TYR A 259 8.09 -10.42 10.03
C TYR A 259 7.15 -10.93 11.13
N LEU A 260 6.00 -11.46 10.71
CA LEU A 260 4.94 -11.94 11.60
C LEU A 260 4.91 -13.48 11.74
N GLY A 261 5.93 -14.17 11.21
CA GLY A 261 5.99 -15.64 11.18
C GLY A 261 5.48 -16.21 9.87
N ASP A 262 4.18 -16.07 9.59
CA ASP A 262 3.52 -16.62 8.40
C ASP A 262 3.51 -15.66 7.19
N ARG A 263 3.76 -14.38 7.44
CA ARG A 263 3.71 -13.31 6.43
C ARG A 263 4.72 -12.22 6.75
N VAL A 264 5.00 -11.42 5.73
CA VAL A 264 5.82 -10.22 5.86
C VAL A 264 5.11 -9.03 5.25
N GLN A 265 5.27 -7.88 5.89
CA GLN A 265 4.73 -6.61 5.41
C GLN A 265 5.84 -5.55 5.42
N ALA A 266 5.82 -4.67 4.44
CA ALA A 266 6.69 -3.51 4.38
C ALA A 266 5.87 -2.24 4.62
N GLY A 267 6.26 -1.45 5.61
CA GLY A 267 5.73 -0.12 5.86
C GLY A 267 6.71 0.94 5.40
N TYR A 268 6.28 1.92 4.62
CA TYR A 268 7.16 2.99 4.12
C TYR A 268 6.37 4.27 3.85
N SER A 269 7.07 5.42 3.79
CA SER A 269 6.47 6.68 3.32
C SER A 269 6.64 6.77 1.81
N SER A 270 5.55 6.86 1.06
CA SER A 270 5.57 7.17 -0.38
C SER A 270 5.62 8.68 -0.53
N ARG A 271 6.74 9.21 -1.03
CA ARG A 271 6.90 10.64 -1.31
C ARG A 271 6.58 10.92 -2.77
N GLN A 272 5.72 11.90 -3.01
CA GLN A 272 5.39 12.41 -4.34
C GLN A 272 5.72 13.90 -4.36
N THR A 273 6.62 14.30 -5.24
CA THR A 273 6.98 15.71 -5.42
C THR A 273 6.39 16.19 -6.73
N LYS A 274 5.43 17.12 -6.63
CA LYS A 274 4.90 17.81 -7.81
C LYS A 274 5.69 19.08 -8.05
N VAL A 275 6.36 19.15 -9.20
CA VAL A 275 7.22 20.24 -9.62
C VAL A 275 6.44 21.15 -10.56
N TYR A 276 6.33 22.42 -10.21
CA TYR A 276 5.74 23.48 -11.02
C TYR A 276 6.87 24.30 -11.63
N THR A 277 7.08 24.14 -12.92
CA THR A 277 8.02 24.95 -13.70
C THR A 277 7.27 26.11 -14.32
N ILE A 278 7.49 27.31 -13.81
CA ILE A 278 6.79 28.54 -14.19
C ILE A 278 7.70 29.34 -15.12
N LYS A 279 7.34 29.43 -16.39
CA LYS A 279 8.06 30.19 -17.40
C LYS A 279 7.33 31.50 -17.66
N ASN A 280 7.88 32.61 -17.19
CA ASN A 280 7.39 33.94 -17.50
C ASN A 280 8.10 34.46 -18.77
N ARG A 281 7.33 34.69 -19.84
CA ARG A 281 7.77 35.27 -21.12
C ARG A 281 7.38 36.74 -21.27
N GLY A 282 6.71 37.30 -20.26
CA GLY A 282 6.37 38.70 -20.17
C GLY A 282 7.58 39.55 -19.79
N LYS A 283 7.49 40.85 -20.13
CA LYS A 283 8.48 41.87 -19.75
C LYS A 283 8.31 42.36 -18.32
N LEU A 284 7.18 42.08 -17.69
CA LEU A 284 6.87 42.45 -16.31
C LEU A 284 7.15 41.27 -15.38
N GLU A 285 7.72 41.57 -14.22
CA GLU A 285 7.76 40.60 -13.13
C GLU A 285 6.36 40.41 -12.56
N ARG A 286 6.06 39.18 -12.16
CA ARG A 286 4.77 38.80 -11.60
C ARG A 286 4.95 37.87 -10.42
N THR A 287 3.90 37.72 -9.64
CA THR A 287 3.83 36.72 -8.59
C THR A 287 2.79 35.68 -8.96
N ALA A 288 3.21 34.42 -9.02
CA ALA A 288 2.32 33.29 -9.25
C ALA A 288 1.74 32.77 -7.93
N VAL A 289 0.43 32.47 -7.91
CA VAL A 289 -0.20 31.73 -6.82
C VAL A 289 -0.53 30.34 -7.34
N ILE A 290 0.13 29.32 -6.83
CA ILE A 290 -0.14 27.93 -7.18
C ILE A 290 -1.22 27.39 -6.26
N GLU A 291 -2.36 27.03 -6.83
CA GLU A 291 -3.41 26.30 -6.13
C GLU A 291 -3.16 24.80 -6.30
N HIS A 292 -2.82 24.16 -5.19
CA HIS A 292 -2.53 22.73 -5.13
C HIS A 292 -3.62 22.02 -4.33
N PRO A 293 -4.27 20.96 -4.86
CA PRO A 293 -5.32 20.25 -4.15
C PRO A 293 -4.80 19.60 -2.87
N ILE A 294 -5.58 19.75 -1.80
CA ILE A 294 -5.41 18.98 -0.55
C ILE A 294 -5.92 17.57 -0.82
N ARG A 295 -5.12 16.57 -0.48
CA ARG A 295 -5.47 15.15 -0.63
C ARG A 295 -5.56 14.53 0.75
N ASP A 296 -6.68 13.89 1.07
CA ASP A 296 -6.96 13.40 2.44
C ASP A 296 -5.87 12.48 3.02
N ASP A 297 -5.31 11.58 2.19
CA ASP A 297 -4.31 10.60 2.63
C ASP A 297 -2.85 11.08 2.46
N TRP A 298 -2.64 12.32 2.04
CA TRP A 298 -1.31 12.89 1.82
C TRP A 298 -1.07 14.10 2.72
N LYS A 299 0.18 14.28 3.14
CA LYS A 299 0.59 15.41 3.96
C LYS A 299 1.74 16.14 3.28
N LEU A 300 1.73 17.47 3.33
CA LEU A 300 2.88 18.26 2.90
C LEU A 300 4.12 17.85 3.71
N ALA A 301 5.22 17.62 3.01
CA ALA A 301 6.50 17.23 3.61
C ALA A 301 7.53 18.35 3.47
N GLY A 302 8.46 18.47 4.40
CA GLY A 302 9.48 19.53 4.39
C GLY A 302 8.93 20.93 4.69
N ASP A 303 9.79 21.94 4.56
CA ASP A 303 9.51 23.31 5.00
C ASP A 303 8.85 24.17 3.90
N VAL A 304 7.72 23.72 3.37
CA VAL A 304 6.99 24.47 2.34
C VAL A 304 6.02 25.45 3.01
N LYS A 305 6.30 26.75 2.88
CA LYS A 305 5.44 27.81 3.44
C LYS A 305 4.20 28.02 2.56
N THR A 306 3.02 27.76 3.12
CA THR A 306 1.73 28.10 2.50
C THR A 306 1.44 29.59 2.67
N LEU A 307 0.87 30.22 1.63
CA LEU A 307 0.32 31.57 1.71
C LEU A 307 -1.03 31.55 2.41
N GLU A 308 -1.87 30.58 2.04
CA GLU A 308 -3.21 30.36 2.57
C GLU A 308 -3.56 28.87 2.43
N GLN A 309 -4.39 28.36 3.32
CA GLN A 309 -4.97 27.02 3.22
C GLN A 309 -6.49 27.14 3.33
N SER A 310 -7.17 26.66 2.29
CA SER A 310 -8.63 26.48 2.29
C SER A 310 -8.98 25.04 2.66
N ARG A 311 -10.26 24.68 2.59
CA ARG A 311 -10.71 23.30 2.81
C ARG A 311 -10.11 22.31 1.81
N ASP A 312 -9.97 22.72 0.54
CA ASP A 312 -9.66 21.82 -0.57
C ASP A 312 -8.33 22.16 -1.28
N LEU A 313 -7.73 23.31 -0.98
CA LEU A 313 -6.55 23.81 -1.70
C LEU A 313 -5.51 24.43 -0.75
N TYR A 314 -4.24 24.08 -0.98
CA TYR A 314 -3.08 24.86 -0.55
C TYR A 314 -2.77 25.94 -1.58
N ARG A 315 -2.52 27.17 -1.14
CA ARG A 315 -2.03 28.26 -2.00
C ARG A 315 -0.57 28.54 -1.69
N PHE A 316 0.27 28.55 -2.72
CA PHE A 316 1.69 28.86 -2.61
C PHE A 316 2.05 30.08 -3.44
N GLN A 317 2.80 31.01 -2.83
CA GLN A 317 3.29 32.18 -3.53
C GLN A 317 4.67 31.88 -4.14
N VAL A 318 4.80 32.05 -5.45
CA VAL A 318 6.05 31.80 -6.18
C VAL A 318 6.39 33.05 -7.01
N ALA A 319 7.59 33.58 -6.83
CA ALA A 319 8.06 34.68 -7.66
C ALA A 319 8.24 34.21 -9.11
N ALA A 320 7.72 34.97 -10.08
CA ALA A 320 7.88 34.73 -11.51
C ALA A 320 8.55 35.94 -12.16
N PRO A 321 9.90 36.05 -12.07
CA PRO A 321 10.62 37.19 -12.61
C PRO A 321 10.46 37.29 -14.13
N SER A 322 10.50 38.53 -14.63
CA SER A 322 10.43 38.84 -16.07
C SER A 322 11.45 38.03 -16.88
N MET A 323 11.00 37.44 -18.00
CA MET A 323 11.82 36.67 -18.94
C MET A 323 12.63 35.51 -18.32
N LYS A 324 12.21 34.98 -17.16
CA LYS A 324 12.89 33.88 -16.46
C LYS A 324 11.96 32.69 -16.19
N THR A 325 12.58 31.57 -15.82
CA THR A 325 11.89 30.36 -15.38
C THR A 325 12.14 30.16 -13.89
N SER A 326 11.07 29.98 -13.13
CA SER A 326 11.09 29.61 -11.72
C SER A 326 10.65 28.16 -11.56
N SER A 327 11.22 27.44 -10.59
CA SER A 327 10.80 26.08 -10.24
C SER A 327 10.33 26.07 -8.80
N PHE A 328 9.18 25.45 -8.55
CA PHE A 328 8.63 25.29 -7.21
C PHE A 328 8.21 23.83 -7.00
N GLU A 329 8.63 23.25 -5.89
CA GLU A 329 8.39 21.85 -5.58
C GLU A 329 7.42 21.72 -4.41
N VAL A 330 6.39 20.91 -4.59
CA VAL A 330 5.43 20.54 -3.54
C VAL A 330 5.61 19.05 -3.25
N PRO A 331 6.48 18.69 -2.30
CA PRO A 331 6.59 17.33 -1.77
C PRO A 331 5.42 17.02 -0.83
N GLU A 332 4.78 15.88 -1.08
CA GLU A 332 3.77 15.30 -0.24
C GLU A 332 4.16 13.85 0.11
N GLU A 333 3.75 13.40 1.29
CA GLU A 333 4.02 12.06 1.80
C GLU A 333 2.73 11.34 2.19
N GLN A 334 2.66 10.07 1.82
CA GLN A 334 1.58 9.15 2.19
C GLN A 334 2.18 7.89 2.82
N PRO A 335 1.79 7.53 4.06
CA PRO A 335 2.19 6.25 4.65
C PRO A 335 1.56 5.09 3.87
N LYS A 336 2.35 4.08 3.55
CA LYS A 336 1.90 2.85 2.88
C LYS A 336 2.33 1.63 3.67
N ILE A 337 1.47 0.62 3.66
CA ILE A 337 1.76 -0.73 4.14
C ILE A 337 1.44 -1.68 3.00
N GLU A 338 2.37 -2.55 2.66
CA GLU A 338 2.19 -3.53 1.61
C GLU A 338 2.57 -4.94 2.06
N PRO A 339 1.81 -5.97 1.67
CA PRO A 339 2.22 -7.34 1.87
C PRO A 339 3.39 -7.68 0.96
N VAL A 340 4.39 -8.39 1.51
CA VAL A 340 5.55 -8.87 0.75
C VAL A 340 5.44 -10.38 0.63
N ALA A 341 5.48 -10.88 -0.61
CA ALA A 341 5.38 -12.31 -0.87
C ALA A 341 6.63 -13.05 -0.37
N MET A 342 6.42 -14.10 0.41
CA MET A 342 7.48 -15.07 0.75
C MET A 342 7.51 -16.16 -0.29
N LEU A 343 8.62 -16.26 -1.01
CA LEU A 343 8.86 -17.35 -1.95
C LEU A 343 9.80 -18.36 -1.30
N PRO A 344 9.38 -19.63 -1.13
CA PRO A 344 10.29 -20.66 -0.65
C PRO A 344 11.39 -20.89 -1.69
N LEU A 345 12.64 -20.95 -1.23
CA LEU A 345 13.75 -21.42 -2.06
C LEU A 345 13.71 -22.94 -2.17
N LEU A 346 14.26 -23.46 -3.28
CA LEU A 346 14.36 -24.89 -3.58
C LEU A 346 15.07 -25.73 -2.49
N ASP A 347 15.81 -25.08 -1.59
CA ASP A 347 16.51 -25.74 -0.48
C ASP A 347 15.63 -25.99 0.76
N GLY A 348 14.38 -25.53 0.76
CA GLY A 348 13.40 -25.72 1.84
C GLY A 348 13.75 -25.04 3.17
N LYS A 349 14.88 -24.32 3.25
CA LYS A 349 15.40 -23.69 4.48
C LYS A 349 15.45 -22.17 4.39
N ARG A 350 15.39 -21.63 3.17
CA ARG A 350 15.43 -20.19 2.92
C ARG A 350 14.12 -19.72 2.30
N SER A 351 13.69 -18.53 2.68
CA SER A 351 12.61 -17.81 2.01
C SER A 351 13.15 -16.50 1.49
N VAL A 352 12.89 -16.18 0.21
CA VAL A 352 13.17 -14.86 -0.34
C VAL A 352 11.90 -14.06 -0.28
N LEU A 353 12.00 -12.87 0.29
CA LEU A 353 11.00 -11.84 0.12
C LEU A 353 11.30 -11.12 -1.17
N SER A 354 10.57 -11.49 -2.22
CA SER A 354 10.48 -10.63 -3.39
C SER A 354 9.46 -9.56 -3.04
N GLY A 355 9.94 -8.42 -2.52
CA GLY A 355 9.25 -7.17 -2.82
C GLY A 355 9.11 -7.08 -4.33
N ASN A 356 8.03 -6.48 -4.85
CA ASN A 356 7.98 -6.20 -6.28
C ASN A 356 9.30 -5.46 -6.63
N PRO A 357 10.14 -6.02 -7.52
CA PRO A 357 11.54 -5.62 -7.65
C PRO A 357 11.76 -4.15 -8.01
N ASN A 358 10.68 -3.42 -8.33
CA ASN A 358 10.75 -2.10 -8.93
C ASN A 358 10.52 -0.92 -7.99
N HIS A 359 9.98 -1.07 -6.77
CA HIS A 359 9.61 0.12 -5.98
C HIS A 359 10.31 0.30 -4.62
N LEU A 360 10.53 -0.73 -3.80
CA LEU A 360 11.24 -0.53 -2.51
C LEU A 360 12.77 -0.53 -2.66
N GLY A 361 13.30 -1.30 -3.62
CA GLY A 361 14.74 -1.45 -3.81
C GLY A 361 15.44 -2.15 -2.63
N VAL A 362 14.74 -3.00 -1.88
CA VAL A 362 15.28 -3.83 -0.80
C VAL A 362 14.79 -5.26 -0.96
N GLU A 363 15.71 -6.21 -0.90
CA GLU A 363 15.42 -7.64 -0.87
C GLU A 363 15.76 -8.18 0.52
N LEU A 364 14.89 -9.01 1.10
CA LEU A 364 15.16 -9.70 2.37
C LEU A 364 15.21 -11.21 2.12
N GLN A 365 16.32 -11.82 2.52
CA GLN A 365 16.48 -13.27 2.55
C GLN A 365 16.41 -13.73 4.01
N LEU A 366 15.47 -14.62 4.28
CA LEU A 366 15.27 -15.20 5.61
C LEU A 366 15.81 -16.63 5.61
N PHE A 367 16.63 -16.94 6.61
CA PHE A 367 17.15 -18.27 6.84
C PHE A 367 16.93 -18.69 8.29
N THR A 368 16.33 -19.87 8.48
CA THR A 368 16.07 -20.42 9.82
C THR A 368 16.88 -21.69 10.02
N GLN A 369 17.58 -21.78 11.14
CA GLN A 369 18.27 -22.98 11.60
C GLN A 369 17.78 -23.36 12.99
N VAL A 370 17.45 -24.64 13.16
CA VAL A 370 17.15 -25.23 14.46
C VAL A 370 18.41 -25.96 14.91
N LYS A 371 19.02 -25.53 16.02
CA LYS A 371 20.14 -26.26 16.63
C LYS A 371 19.59 -27.53 17.31
N PRO A 372 20.41 -28.58 17.49
CA PRO A 372 19.99 -29.76 18.24
C PRO A 372 19.45 -29.38 19.63
N ILE A 373 18.44 -30.11 20.09
CA ILE A 373 17.82 -29.91 21.41
C ILE A 373 18.87 -30.06 22.50
N GLU A 374 18.96 -29.10 23.41
CA GLU A 374 19.86 -29.17 24.56
C GLU A 374 19.12 -29.74 25.77
N LEU A 375 19.48 -30.94 26.20
CA LEU A 375 18.87 -31.56 27.37
C LEU A 375 19.45 -30.95 28.66
N LYS A 376 18.59 -30.33 29.48
CA LYS A 376 18.98 -29.71 30.75
C LYS A 376 18.93 -30.68 31.92
N SER A 377 17.82 -31.39 32.07
CA SER A 377 17.66 -32.35 33.15
C SER A 377 16.56 -33.36 32.81
N ILE A 378 16.64 -34.51 33.48
CA ILE A 378 15.57 -35.51 33.49
C ILE A 378 15.26 -35.80 34.94
N VAL A 379 13.98 -35.79 35.28
CA VAL A 379 13.46 -36.18 36.59
C VAL A 379 12.39 -37.24 36.38
N ILE A 380 12.39 -38.27 37.21
CA ILE A 380 11.36 -39.31 37.21
C ILE A 380 10.56 -39.19 38.49
N THR A 381 9.23 -39.10 38.37
CA THR A 381 8.32 -39.03 39.52
C THR A 381 7.16 -39.99 39.29
N LYS A 382 7.06 -41.05 40.10
CA LYS A 382 6.00 -42.07 40.01
C LYS A 382 5.80 -42.59 38.57
N GLY A 383 6.90 -42.97 37.92
CA GLY A 383 6.88 -43.48 36.55
C GLY A 383 6.68 -42.44 35.43
N MET A 384 6.52 -41.16 35.77
CA MET A 384 6.51 -40.07 34.79
C MET A 384 7.91 -39.48 34.64
N VAL A 385 8.43 -39.51 33.42
CA VAL A 385 9.71 -38.92 33.05
C VAL A 385 9.45 -37.50 32.58
N ALA A 386 9.88 -36.51 33.37
CA ALA A 386 9.91 -35.10 33.00
C ALA A 386 11.29 -34.78 32.38
N VAL A 387 11.29 -34.49 31.09
CA VAL A 387 12.47 -34.15 30.30
C VAL A 387 12.49 -32.64 30.11
N ALA A 388 13.36 -31.94 30.85
CA ALA A 388 13.59 -30.52 30.68
C ALA A 388 14.66 -30.30 29.60
N SER A 389 14.32 -29.51 28.58
CA SER A 389 15.22 -29.18 27.47
C SER A 389 15.06 -27.75 27.02
N ASP A 390 16.12 -27.21 26.43
CA ASP A 390 16.10 -25.96 25.70
C ASP A 390 16.09 -26.24 24.20
N LEU A 391 15.12 -25.64 23.51
CA LEU A 391 15.06 -25.56 22.07
C LEU A 391 15.73 -24.26 21.64
N HIS A 392 16.69 -24.38 20.74
CA HIS A 392 17.45 -23.25 20.21
C HIS A 392 17.11 -23.05 18.73
N GLU A 393 16.61 -21.88 18.37
CA GLU A 393 16.32 -21.50 16.98
C GLU A 393 17.05 -20.21 16.64
N SER A 394 17.80 -20.23 15.54
CA SER A 394 18.44 -19.04 15.00
C SER A 394 17.80 -18.65 13.66
N ARG A 395 17.55 -17.35 13.50
CA ARG A 395 16.99 -16.73 12.30
C ARG A 395 17.92 -15.65 11.80
N SER A 396 18.42 -15.81 10.59
CA SER A 396 19.25 -14.82 9.91
C SER A 396 18.42 -14.05 8.88
N TYR A 397 18.41 -12.72 9.03
CA TYR A 397 17.80 -11.76 8.13
C TYR A 397 18.90 -11.10 7.32
N LYS A 398 19.03 -11.45 6.05
CA LYS A 398 19.95 -10.81 5.12
C LYS A 398 19.20 -9.81 4.24
N LEU A 399 19.41 -8.53 4.52
CA LEU A 399 18.88 -7.41 3.76
C LEU A 399 19.86 -7.04 2.66
N ILE A 400 19.41 -6.95 1.43
CA ILE A 400 20.21 -6.60 0.25
C ILE A 400 19.62 -5.35 -0.37
N SER A 401 20.41 -4.28 -0.46
CA SER A 401 20.01 -3.07 -1.17
C SER A 401 20.05 -3.34 -2.67
N ARG A 402 18.91 -3.14 -3.31
CA ARG A 402 18.72 -3.11 -4.77
C ARG A 402 18.55 -1.67 -5.29
N SER A 403 18.83 -0.68 -4.45
CA SER A 403 18.76 0.74 -4.80
C SER A 403 20.12 1.42 -4.73
N GLU A 404 20.26 2.52 -5.46
CA GLU A 404 21.44 3.41 -5.44
C GLU A 404 21.45 4.35 -4.22
N LEU A 405 20.49 4.21 -3.30
CA LEU A 405 20.34 5.05 -2.12
C LEU A 405 20.63 4.25 -0.85
N ASP A 406 21.21 4.93 0.13
CA ASP A 406 21.28 4.42 1.49
C ASP A 406 19.87 4.42 2.09
N ARG A 407 19.52 3.35 2.82
CA ARG A 407 18.21 3.16 3.42
C ARG A 407 18.33 2.89 4.90
N LYS A 408 17.39 3.41 5.68
CA LYS A 408 17.19 3.05 7.08
C LYS A 408 16.14 1.96 7.15
N ILE A 409 16.50 0.79 7.67
CA ILE A 409 15.59 -0.34 7.80
C ILE A 409 15.22 -0.52 9.27
N ILE A 410 13.92 -0.57 9.56
CA ILE A 410 13.43 -1.04 10.85
C ILE A 410 12.94 -2.47 10.66
N LEU A 411 13.77 -3.45 11.04
CA LEU A 411 13.38 -4.85 11.03
C LEU A 411 12.57 -5.15 12.29
N GLU A 412 11.32 -5.57 12.11
CA GLU A 412 10.45 -6.00 13.20
C GLU A 412 10.29 -7.52 13.20
N HIS A 413 10.62 -8.15 14.32
CA HIS A 413 10.51 -9.58 14.52
C HIS A 413 9.42 -9.90 15.54
N VAL A 414 8.49 -10.79 15.20
CA VAL A 414 7.42 -11.22 16.12
C VAL A 414 7.97 -11.76 17.44
N VAL A 415 7.42 -11.28 18.55
CA VAL A 415 7.66 -11.85 19.87
C VAL A 415 6.89 -13.15 19.96
N ARG A 416 7.61 -14.28 20.06
CA ARG A 416 6.99 -15.59 20.17
C ARG A 416 6.70 -15.93 21.63
N PRO A 417 5.46 -16.34 21.98
CA PRO A 417 5.17 -16.81 23.34
C PRO A 417 6.09 -17.95 23.75
N GLU A 418 6.58 -17.92 24.99
CA GLU A 418 7.48 -18.95 25.59
C GLU A 418 8.90 -19.02 25.01
N TRP A 419 9.20 -18.28 23.94
CA TRP A 419 10.57 -18.10 23.44
C TRP A 419 11.18 -16.85 24.08
N LYS A 420 12.46 -16.94 24.41
CA LYS A 420 13.26 -15.83 24.93
C LYS A 420 14.31 -15.48 23.90
N LEU A 421 14.46 -14.19 23.62
CA LEU A 421 15.54 -13.69 22.80
C LEU A 421 16.86 -13.78 23.57
N ASP A 422 17.84 -14.50 23.02
CA ASP A 422 19.16 -14.69 23.65
C ASP A 422 20.09 -13.49 23.37
N ASP A 423 19.85 -12.79 22.26
CA ASP A 423 20.65 -11.64 21.83
C ASP A 423 20.22 -10.35 22.55
N LEU A 424 20.88 -10.07 23.68
CA LEU A 424 20.69 -8.87 24.51
C LEU A 424 21.39 -7.60 23.96
N VAL A 425 22.11 -7.68 22.84
CA VAL A 425 23.01 -6.60 22.35
C VAL A 425 22.24 -5.43 21.71
N LEU A 426 21.03 -5.66 21.20
CA LEU A 426 20.14 -4.61 20.71
C LEU A 426 18.80 -4.77 21.41
N LYS A 427 18.61 -4.02 22.51
CA LYS A 427 17.30 -3.93 23.15
C LYS A 427 16.28 -3.51 22.10
N PRO A 428 15.13 -4.20 21.99
CA PRO A 428 14.04 -3.73 21.14
C PRO A 428 13.71 -2.30 21.57
N VAL A 429 13.65 -1.38 20.61
CA VAL A 429 13.21 -0.01 20.90
C VAL A 429 11.79 -0.10 21.47
N GLU A 430 11.55 0.56 22.60
CA GLU A 430 10.27 0.60 23.29
C GLU A 430 9.16 0.96 22.30
N GLY A 431 8.16 0.08 22.09
CA GLY A 431 7.09 0.42 21.15
C GLY A 431 6.14 -0.68 20.69
N SER A 432 6.38 -1.96 21.01
CA SER A 432 5.35 -3.00 20.83
C SER A 432 5.59 -4.20 21.75
N THR A 433 4.56 -4.67 22.45
CA THR A 433 4.61 -5.92 23.23
C THR A 433 4.65 -7.17 22.33
N THR A 434 4.38 -7.01 21.04
CA THR A 434 4.26 -8.12 20.08
C THR A 434 5.41 -8.20 19.07
N LEU A 435 6.29 -7.19 19.00
CA LEU A 435 7.34 -7.08 17.98
C LEU A 435 8.65 -6.52 18.57
N TYR A 436 9.76 -7.22 18.36
CA TYR A 436 11.11 -6.70 18.56
C TYR A 436 11.53 -5.82 17.38
N ARG A 437 12.04 -4.61 17.64
CA ARG A 437 12.46 -3.65 16.59
C ARG A 437 13.98 -3.52 16.55
N PHE A 438 14.56 -3.74 15.37
CA PHE A 438 15.99 -3.63 15.11
C PHE A 438 16.22 -2.56 14.02
N PRO A 439 16.69 -1.35 14.39
CA PRO A 439 17.12 -0.37 13.42
C PRO A 439 18.44 -0.82 12.77
N LEU A 440 18.50 -0.79 11.44
CA LEU A 440 19.62 -1.22 10.63
C LEU A 440 19.88 -0.16 9.56
N GLU A 441 21.15 0.20 9.37
CA GLU A 441 21.57 1.06 8.26
C GLU A 441 21.93 0.16 7.08
N LEU A 442 21.26 0.33 5.94
CA LEU A 442 21.46 -0.47 4.73
C LEU A 442 22.08 0.42 3.64
N PRO A 443 23.42 0.37 3.44
CA PRO A 443 24.07 1.19 2.42
C PRO A 443 23.69 0.77 1.00
N LYS A 444 23.78 1.71 0.06
CA LYS A 444 23.54 1.48 -1.37
C LYS A 444 24.33 0.29 -1.91
N ALA A 445 23.66 -0.55 -2.71
CA ALA A 445 24.22 -1.75 -3.33
C ALA A 445 24.97 -2.74 -2.39
N LYS A 446 24.79 -2.64 -1.07
CA LYS A 446 25.38 -3.54 -0.07
C LYS A 446 24.32 -4.41 0.58
N SER A 447 24.78 -5.40 1.35
CA SER A 447 23.92 -6.22 2.19
C SER A 447 24.30 -6.10 3.67
N VAL A 448 23.30 -6.23 4.54
CA VAL A 448 23.44 -6.27 5.99
C VAL A 448 22.75 -7.52 6.50
N GLU A 449 23.37 -8.19 7.46
CA GLU A 449 22.84 -9.41 8.07
C GLU A 449 22.54 -9.16 9.55
N LYS A 450 21.35 -9.59 9.99
CA LYS A 450 20.95 -9.59 11.40
C LYS A 450 20.60 -11.01 11.81
N LEU A 451 21.36 -11.56 12.75
CA LEU A 451 21.05 -12.82 13.42
C LEU A 451 20.16 -12.56 14.64
N ILE A 452 19.13 -13.38 14.78
CA ILE A 452 18.23 -13.44 15.94
C ILE A 452 18.32 -14.87 16.48
N GLU A 453 18.75 -15.04 17.72
CA GLU A 453 18.75 -16.34 18.41
C GLU A 453 17.70 -16.32 19.51
N GLU A 454 16.85 -17.34 19.52
CA GLU A 454 15.79 -17.50 20.50
C GLU A 454 15.87 -18.89 21.15
N THR A 455 15.70 -18.92 22.47
CA THR A 455 15.64 -20.14 23.27
C THR A 455 14.24 -20.34 23.84
N LYS A 456 13.69 -21.55 23.71
CA LYS A 456 12.48 -21.99 24.42
C LYS A 456 12.81 -23.13 25.37
N SER A 457 12.69 -22.87 26.67
CA SER A 457 12.72 -23.94 27.67
C SER A 457 11.39 -24.67 27.69
N GLN A 458 11.43 -26.00 27.63
CA GLN A 458 10.25 -26.84 27.68
C GLN A 458 10.47 -28.04 28.61
N VAL A 459 9.38 -28.53 29.19
CA VAL A 459 9.36 -29.76 29.97
C VAL A 459 8.34 -30.70 29.33
N VAL A 460 8.82 -31.82 28.80
CA VAL A 460 7.97 -32.86 28.21
C VAL A 460 7.81 -33.98 29.22
N GLN A 461 6.57 -34.36 29.52
CA GLN A 461 6.27 -35.46 30.43
C GLN A 461 5.79 -36.69 29.65
N GLU A 462 6.43 -37.82 29.89
CA GLU A 462 6.09 -39.10 29.25
C GLU A 462 6.10 -40.23 30.28
N LYS A 463 5.27 -41.26 30.06
CA LYS A 463 5.31 -42.47 30.89
C LYS A 463 6.54 -43.30 30.54
N ILE A 464 7.28 -43.74 31.55
CA ILE A 464 8.45 -44.60 31.35
C ILE A 464 8.08 -45.95 30.74
N SER A 465 6.86 -46.44 30.97
CA SER A 465 6.34 -47.69 30.42
C SER A 465 6.22 -47.65 28.90
N THR A 466 5.75 -46.53 28.34
CA THR A 466 5.57 -46.31 26.90
C THR A 466 6.86 -45.89 26.18
N MET A 467 7.92 -45.61 26.92
CA MET A 467 9.19 -45.15 26.34
C MET A 467 9.94 -46.31 25.67
N ASP A 468 10.40 -46.06 24.45
CA ASP A 468 11.22 -46.99 23.67
C ASP A 468 12.59 -47.22 24.31
N GLU A 469 13.12 -48.45 24.21
CA GLU A 469 14.42 -48.80 24.79
C GLU A 469 15.58 -47.99 24.20
N GLY A 470 15.54 -47.69 22.91
CA GLY A 470 16.56 -46.87 22.24
C GLY A 470 16.61 -45.46 22.81
N ARG A 471 15.44 -44.89 23.14
CA ARG A 471 15.34 -43.58 23.79
C ARG A 471 15.91 -43.60 25.21
N ILE A 472 15.59 -44.63 25.99
CA ILE A 472 16.15 -44.81 27.35
C ILE A 472 17.67 -44.95 27.29
N LYS A 473 18.19 -45.77 26.37
CA LYS A 473 19.63 -45.94 26.13
C LYS A 473 20.29 -44.61 25.72
N GLY A 474 19.63 -43.81 24.88
CA GLY A 474 20.08 -42.46 24.54
C GLY A 474 20.24 -41.55 25.76
N PHE A 475 19.28 -41.57 26.68
CA PHE A 475 19.36 -40.79 27.92
C PHE A 475 20.48 -41.27 28.86
N LEU A 476 20.72 -42.58 28.96
CA LEU A 476 21.82 -43.12 29.78
C LEU A 476 23.19 -42.59 29.35
N LEU A 477 23.39 -42.38 28.05
CA LEU A 477 24.63 -41.85 27.48
C LEU A 477 24.77 -40.33 27.65
N HIS A 478 23.68 -39.60 27.89
CA HIS A 478 23.71 -38.15 27.96
C HIS A 478 24.33 -37.65 29.28
N PRO A 479 25.24 -36.65 29.26
CA PRO A 479 25.92 -36.16 30.46
C PRO A 479 24.98 -35.42 31.44
N ALA A 480 23.93 -34.78 30.95
CA ALA A 480 22.95 -34.04 31.78
C ALA A 480 22.06 -34.92 32.68
N VAL A 481 22.12 -36.24 32.55
CA VAL A 481 21.29 -37.17 33.34
C VAL A 481 22.02 -37.56 34.62
N LYS A 482 21.38 -37.34 35.78
CA LYS A 482 21.98 -37.61 37.09
C LYS A 482 22.13 -39.12 37.35
N PRO A 483 23.08 -39.54 38.21
CA PRO A 483 23.33 -40.95 38.50
C PRO A 483 22.09 -41.73 38.98
N ALA A 484 21.26 -41.12 39.84
CA ALA A 484 20.03 -41.75 40.34
C ALA A 484 19.03 -42.05 39.20
N VAL A 485 18.89 -41.13 38.26
CA VAL A 485 18.03 -41.27 37.09
C VAL A 485 18.59 -42.33 36.13
N LYS A 486 19.92 -42.38 35.95
CA LYS A 486 20.57 -43.46 35.18
C LYS A 486 20.30 -44.83 35.79
N ALA A 487 20.39 -44.97 37.12
CA ALA A 487 20.10 -46.22 37.81
C ALA A 487 18.63 -46.66 37.63
N ALA A 488 17.68 -45.70 37.69
CA ALA A 488 16.27 -45.96 37.45
C ALA A 488 15.99 -46.42 36.00
N PHE A 489 16.62 -45.79 35.01
CA PHE A 489 16.55 -46.22 33.61
C PHE A 489 17.20 -47.58 33.37
N GLN A 490 18.32 -47.88 34.04
CA GLN A 490 18.95 -49.19 33.94
C GLN A 490 18.03 -50.28 34.50
N ARG A 491 17.47 -50.08 35.70
CA ARG A 491 16.49 -51.00 36.29
C ARG A 491 15.27 -51.23 35.40
N THR A 492 14.82 -50.18 34.71
CA THR A 492 13.73 -50.27 33.72
C THR A 492 14.12 -51.18 32.55
N LEU A 493 15.33 -51.02 32.01
CA LEU A 493 15.82 -51.87 30.92
C LEU A 493 15.98 -53.33 31.36
N ASP A 494 16.48 -53.56 32.57
CA ASP A 494 16.72 -54.91 33.10
C ASP A 494 15.39 -55.68 33.26
N VAL A 495 14.38 -55.04 33.85
CA VAL A 495 13.06 -55.64 34.08
C VAL A 495 12.31 -55.86 32.75
N LYS A 496 12.43 -54.93 31.79
CA LYS A 496 11.91 -55.13 30.42
C LYS A 496 12.63 -56.26 29.67
N ALA A 497 13.95 -56.38 29.82
CA ALA A 497 14.74 -57.41 29.17
C ALA A 497 14.38 -58.82 29.67
N ALA A 498 14.19 -58.99 30.98
CA ALA A 498 13.75 -60.25 31.57
C ALA A 498 12.38 -60.70 31.02
N LEU A 499 11.40 -59.79 30.97
CA LEU A 499 10.09 -60.05 30.38
C LEU A 499 10.19 -60.43 28.89
N LEU A 500 11.04 -59.74 28.13
CA LEU A 500 11.23 -60.01 26.71
C LEU A 500 11.87 -61.39 26.47
N GLU A 501 12.81 -61.79 27.32
CA GLU A 501 13.41 -63.13 27.27
C GLU A 501 12.37 -64.23 27.53
N THR A 502 11.53 -64.07 28.56
CA THR A 502 10.44 -65.01 28.88
C THR A 502 9.42 -65.08 27.74
N LYS A 503 9.02 -63.94 27.16
CA LYS A 503 8.13 -63.89 25.98
C LYS A 503 8.73 -64.62 24.78
N ARG A 504 10.04 -64.49 24.55
CA ARG A 504 10.74 -65.21 23.49
C ARG A 504 10.72 -66.73 23.74
N LYS A 505 11.06 -67.18 24.96
CA LYS A 505 11.00 -68.59 25.35
C LYS A 505 9.59 -69.14 25.21
N LEU A 506 8.58 -68.40 25.65
CA LEU A 506 7.17 -68.79 25.53
C LEU A 506 6.78 -68.99 24.07
N THR A 507 7.10 -68.04 23.20
CA THR A 507 6.82 -68.12 21.76
C THR A 507 7.52 -69.32 21.11
N GLU A 508 8.75 -69.62 21.51
CA GLU A 508 9.52 -70.77 21.03
C GLU A 508 8.87 -72.09 21.46
N ARG A 509 8.51 -72.24 22.74
CA ARG A 509 7.85 -73.46 23.24
C ARG A 509 6.44 -73.64 22.71
N GLU A 510 5.68 -72.57 22.53
CA GLU A 510 4.36 -72.61 21.87
C GLU A 510 4.48 -73.08 20.41
N LYS A 511 5.52 -72.65 19.70
CA LYS A 511 5.80 -73.11 18.33
C LYS A 511 6.20 -74.59 18.30
N GLU A 512 7.05 -75.04 19.22
CA GLU A 512 7.43 -76.45 19.37
C GLU A 512 6.20 -77.32 19.68
N LEU A 513 5.39 -76.90 20.64
CA LEU A 513 4.15 -77.57 21.05
C LEU A 513 3.18 -77.70 19.87
N LYS A 514 3.00 -76.63 19.11
CA LYS A 514 2.16 -76.66 17.91
C LYS A 514 2.68 -77.66 16.88
N GLY A 515 3.98 -77.63 16.58
CA GLY A 515 4.60 -78.54 15.62
C GLY A 515 4.44 -80.02 16.01
N ILE A 516 4.72 -80.36 17.27
CA ILE A 516 4.60 -81.75 17.72
C ILE A 516 3.15 -82.23 17.76
N THR A 517 2.19 -81.35 18.09
CA THR A 517 0.75 -81.69 18.10
C THR A 517 0.23 -81.94 16.67
N GLU A 518 0.68 -81.16 15.70
CA GLU A 518 0.39 -81.37 14.29
C GLU A 518 1.02 -82.68 13.77
N ASP A 519 2.28 -82.96 14.13
CA ASP A 519 2.97 -84.21 13.81
C ASP A 519 2.24 -85.43 14.35
N GLN A 520 1.78 -85.34 15.60
CA GLN A 520 1.07 -86.40 16.28
C GLN A 520 -0.30 -86.67 15.62
N THR A 521 -0.99 -85.63 15.16
CA THR A 521 -2.24 -85.77 14.39
C THR A 521 -2.00 -86.58 13.10
N ARG A 522 -0.90 -86.30 12.39
CA ARG A 522 -0.49 -87.09 11.21
C ARG A 522 -0.10 -88.52 11.58
N LEU A 523 0.54 -88.71 12.73
CA LEU A 523 0.92 -90.04 13.21
C LEU A 523 -0.30 -90.90 13.58
N ARG A 524 -1.34 -90.31 14.21
CA ARG A 524 -2.63 -90.97 14.46
C ARG A 524 -3.32 -91.40 13.16
N ALA A 525 -3.34 -90.52 12.16
CA ALA A 525 -3.88 -90.84 10.84
C ALA A 525 -3.09 -91.96 10.15
N ASN A 526 -1.76 -91.98 10.27
CA ASN A 526 -0.94 -93.07 9.73
C ASN A 526 -1.19 -94.39 10.48
N LEU A 527 -1.32 -94.38 11.81
CA LEU A 527 -1.61 -95.55 12.63
C LEU A 527 -2.95 -96.21 12.25
N GLN A 528 -3.96 -95.42 11.87
CA GLN A 528 -5.26 -95.95 11.40
C GLN A 528 -5.16 -96.72 10.08
N ASN A 529 -4.18 -96.40 9.24
CA ASN A 529 -4.04 -96.94 7.88
C ASN A 529 -3.00 -98.07 7.77
N VAL A 530 -2.23 -98.33 8.82
CA VAL A 530 -1.14 -99.32 8.82
C VAL A 530 -1.60 -100.58 9.58
N PRO A 531 -1.44 -101.80 9.02
CA PRO A 531 -1.82 -103.04 9.69
C PRO A 531 -1.12 -103.23 11.03
N ALA A 532 -1.87 -103.63 12.06
CA ALA A 532 -1.41 -103.77 13.44
C ALA A 532 -0.26 -104.80 13.63
N THR A 533 -0.10 -105.74 12.69
CA THR A 533 0.95 -106.77 12.71
C THR A 533 2.26 -106.31 12.07
N SER A 534 2.30 -105.12 11.45
CA SER A 534 3.48 -104.63 10.74
C SER A 534 4.54 -104.05 11.70
N ALA A 535 5.83 -104.22 11.35
CA ALA A 535 6.92 -103.60 12.09
C ALA A 535 6.84 -102.05 12.09
N ALA A 536 6.21 -101.46 11.08
CA ALA A 536 5.97 -100.02 10.98
C ALA A 536 4.96 -99.53 12.03
N TYR A 537 3.88 -100.28 12.29
CA TYR A 537 2.89 -99.96 13.31
C TYR A 537 3.52 -99.84 14.70
N LYS A 538 4.38 -100.80 15.07
CA LYS A 538 5.11 -100.77 16.34
C LYS A 538 6.01 -99.53 16.48
N ARG A 539 6.72 -99.14 15.41
CA ARG A 539 7.56 -97.92 15.40
C ARG A 539 6.74 -96.63 15.52
N TYR A 540 5.56 -96.57 14.90
CA TYR A 540 4.68 -95.42 15.02
C TYR A 540 4.04 -95.33 16.41
N LEU A 541 3.68 -96.45 17.03
CA LEU A 541 3.25 -96.47 18.44
C LEU A 541 4.37 -95.98 19.38
N ASP A 542 5.59 -96.49 19.24
CA ASP A 542 6.72 -96.04 20.07
C ASP A 542 7.01 -94.53 19.90
N LYS A 543 6.84 -94.02 18.66
CA LYS A 543 6.99 -92.58 18.38
C LYS A 543 5.82 -91.78 18.95
N PHE A 544 4.61 -92.33 18.90
CA PHE A 544 3.40 -91.72 19.44
C PHE A 544 3.51 -91.53 20.96
N ASP A 545 3.90 -92.58 21.68
CA ASP A 545 4.07 -92.53 23.14
C ASP A 545 5.15 -91.51 23.55
N LYS A 546 6.28 -91.47 22.80
CA LYS A 546 7.32 -90.46 23.01
C LYS A 546 6.84 -89.04 22.76
N GLN A 547 6.05 -88.82 21.70
CA GLN A 547 5.48 -87.51 21.42
C GLN A 547 4.50 -87.09 22.52
N GLU A 548 3.77 -88.03 23.11
CA GLU A 548 2.84 -87.75 24.21
C GLU A 548 3.55 -87.29 25.47
N THR A 549 4.66 -87.96 25.83
CA THR A 549 5.52 -87.48 26.92
C THR A 549 6.10 -86.08 26.62
N GLN A 550 6.51 -85.81 25.38
CA GLN A 550 7.06 -84.51 24.99
C GLN A 550 6.01 -83.39 24.98
N ILE A 551 4.79 -83.68 24.54
CA ILE A 551 3.65 -82.74 24.57
C ILE A 551 3.32 -82.37 26.01
N GLU A 552 3.24 -83.34 26.91
CA GLU A 552 2.98 -83.07 28.34
C GLU A 552 4.05 -82.16 28.96
N LEU A 553 5.33 -82.42 28.65
CA LEU A 553 6.45 -81.59 29.10
C LEU A 553 6.38 -80.17 28.54
N LEU A 554 6.15 -80.01 27.23
CA LEU A 554 6.04 -78.69 26.59
C LEU A 554 4.82 -77.91 27.09
N GLN A 555 3.68 -78.56 27.32
CA GLN A 555 2.49 -77.93 27.91
C GLN A 555 2.75 -77.43 29.33
N GLU A 556 3.49 -78.18 30.13
CA GLU A 556 3.89 -77.77 31.47
C GLU A 556 4.88 -76.60 31.45
N GLU A 557 5.86 -76.62 30.55
CA GLU A 557 6.81 -75.52 30.35
C GLU A 557 6.12 -74.24 29.85
N VAL A 558 5.20 -74.35 28.89
CA VAL A 558 4.37 -73.22 28.43
C VAL A 558 3.55 -72.64 29.58
N ARG A 559 2.88 -73.48 30.40
CA ARG A 559 2.14 -73.00 31.57
C ARG A 559 3.05 -72.28 32.56
N LYS A 560 4.24 -72.81 32.85
CA LYS A 560 5.22 -72.17 33.72
C LYS A 560 5.66 -70.81 33.18
N LEU A 561 6.01 -70.75 31.89
CA LEU A 561 6.42 -69.50 31.23
C LEU A 561 5.28 -68.48 31.13
N GLN A 562 4.02 -68.90 30.97
CA GLN A 562 2.87 -67.99 30.99
C GLN A 562 2.62 -67.39 32.38
N VAL A 563 2.78 -68.20 33.44
CA VAL A 563 2.67 -67.70 34.82
C VAL A 563 3.82 -66.74 35.13
N GLU A 564 5.04 -67.08 34.71
CA GLU A 564 6.22 -66.24 34.85
C GLU A 564 6.07 -64.92 34.06
N GLU A 565 5.59 -64.97 32.82
CA GLU A 565 5.33 -63.78 31.99
C GLU A 565 4.31 -62.85 32.63
N LYS A 566 3.19 -63.37 33.16
CA LYS A 566 2.21 -62.56 33.89
C LYS A 566 2.79 -61.95 35.16
N SER A 567 3.60 -62.71 35.91
CA SER A 567 4.26 -62.22 37.12
C SER A 567 5.25 -61.11 36.78
N GLN A 568 6.09 -61.31 35.77
CA GLN A 568 7.05 -60.31 35.30
C GLN A 568 6.35 -59.09 34.72
N GLN A 569 5.23 -59.25 34.02
CA GLN A 569 4.44 -58.12 33.51
C GLN A 569 3.88 -57.28 34.66
N ALA A 570 3.37 -57.90 35.73
CA ALA A 570 2.92 -57.20 36.93
C ALA A 570 4.08 -56.52 37.66
N GLU A 571 5.25 -57.18 37.74
CA GLU A 571 6.47 -56.60 38.33
C GLU A 571 6.98 -55.40 37.52
N VAL A 572 6.98 -55.48 36.19
CA VAL A 572 7.28 -54.37 35.29
C VAL A 572 6.35 -53.21 35.60
N ASP A 573 5.03 -53.43 35.63
CA ASP A 573 4.06 -52.36 35.86
C ASP A 573 4.22 -51.72 37.25
N ASP A 574 4.45 -52.52 38.29
CA ASP A 574 4.69 -52.05 39.67
C ASP A 574 5.98 -51.23 39.78
N VAL A 575 7.10 -51.79 39.32
CA VAL A 575 8.42 -51.12 39.34
C VAL A 575 8.34 -49.82 38.54
N LEU A 576 7.76 -49.83 37.34
CA LEU A 576 7.68 -48.64 36.50
C LEU A 576 6.75 -47.57 37.08
N SER A 577 5.69 -47.94 37.80
CA SER A 577 4.78 -46.98 38.45
C SER A 577 5.38 -46.36 39.72
N GLY A 578 6.23 -47.09 40.44
CA GLY A 578 6.84 -46.67 41.70
C GLY A 578 8.16 -45.91 41.57
N ILE A 579 8.85 -46.01 40.43
CA ILE A 579 10.16 -45.37 40.23
C ILE A 579 10.05 -43.84 40.37
N SER A 580 10.90 -43.29 41.24
CA SER A 580 11.16 -41.86 41.35
C SER A 580 12.66 -41.62 41.51
N ALA A 581 13.21 -40.65 40.78
CA ALA A 581 14.62 -40.29 40.79
C ALA A 581 14.80 -38.85 40.31
N GLU A 582 15.61 -38.05 41.01
CA GLU A 582 15.83 -36.63 40.70
C GLU A 582 17.27 -36.31 40.32
#